data_AF-A0A8J3YUG7-F1
#
_entry.id   AF-A0A8J3YUG7-F1
#
_cell.length_a   1.000
_cell.length_b   1.000
_cell.length_c   1.000
_cell.angle_alpha   90.00
_cell.angle_beta   90.00
_cell.angle_gamma   90.00
#
_symmetry.space_group_name_H-M   'P 1'
#
loop_
_entity.id
_entity.type
_entity.pdbx_description
1 polymer ?
#
loop_
_entity_poly.entity_id
_entity_poly.type
_entity_poly.pdbx_seq_one_letter_code
_entity_poly.pdbx_strand_id
1 'polypeptide(L)'
;MGRLYGHSAGGAFVLGNVPPQTQAQYERIWEQVRRGKRVLAIGSGLVFLALLVATFRDVVGWTSWLILVALLVLCGLFHVADVRMANRPPGTVEVPEDLVDDIVGMQETRDDIIAFGGERLDSAEFEQVVNAVSDSVAASVDAAGEVLACERTGDLRRADALRADIHTRLGQMAEVRRHLFDDGAYTADSQQQADPS
;
A
#
# COMPACT_ATOMS: atom_id res chain seq x y z
N MET A 1 -7.10 -5.32 -4.32
CA MET A 1 -5.71 -5.82 -4.53
C MET A 1 -4.80 -5.21 -3.47
N GLY A 2 -4.51 -5.96 -2.40
CA GLY A 2 -3.49 -5.55 -1.42
C GLY A 2 -2.11 -5.56 -2.07
N ARG A 3 -1.36 -4.44 -1.98
CA ARG A 3 0.03 -4.38 -2.46
C ARG A 3 0.98 -4.54 -1.27
N LEU A 4 1.88 -5.51 -1.37
CA LEU A 4 3.05 -5.61 -0.50
C LEU A 4 4.11 -4.60 -0.97
N TYR A 5 4.57 -3.73 -0.06
CA TYR A 5 5.49 -2.65 -0.44
C TYR A 5 6.96 -2.93 -0.08
N GLY A 6 7.25 -3.96 0.73
CA GLY A 6 8.62 -4.39 0.99
C GLY A 6 8.75 -5.29 2.22
N HIS A 7 9.92 -5.89 2.39
CA HIS A 7 10.29 -6.70 3.55
C HIS A 7 11.38 -5.97 4.38
N SER A 8 11.23 -5.98 5.70
CA SER A 8 12.25 -5.64 6.68
C SER A 8 12.60 -6.91 7.47
N ALA A 9 13.72 -6.93 8.21
CA ALA A 9 14.08 -8.09 9.02
C ALA A 9 13.03 -8.30 10.13
N GLY A 10 12.06 -9.19 9.91
CA GLY A 10 11.00 -9.55 10.84
C GLY A 10 9.68 -8.77 10.67
N GLY A 11 9.43 -8.12 9.53
CA GLY A 11 8.15 -7.45 9.28
C GLY A 11 7.96 -7.00 7.83
N ALA A 12 6.70 -6.92 7.38
CA ALA A 12 6.35 -6.42 6.05
C ALA A 12 5.48 -5.15 6.15
N PHE A 13 5.44 -4.36 5.07
CA PHE A 13 4.68 -3.11 5.02
C PHE A 13 3.35 -3.31 4.29
N VAL A 14 2.24 -3.12 5.01
CA VAL A 14 0.88 -3.16 4.47
C VAL A 14 0.26 -1.77 4.51
N LEU A 15 -0.55 -1.41 3.51
CA LEU A 15 -1.21 -0.11 3.48
C LEU A 15 -2.28 -0.04 4.58
N GLY A 16 -2.14 0.88 5.52
CA GLY A 16 -3.16 1.20 6.53
C GLY A 16 -4.22 2.15 5.99
N ASN A 17 -5.14 2.54 6.89
CA ASN A 17 -6.20 3.48 6.54
C ASN A 17 -5.64 4.90 6.48
N VAL A 18 -5.27 5.34 5.28
CA VAL A 18 -4.72 6.69 5.06
C VAL A 18 -5.88 7.64 4.78
N PRO A 19 -6.06 8.74 5.55
CA PRO A 19 -7.07 9.73 5.23
C PRO A 19 -6.90 10.20 3.77
N PRO A 20 -7.99 10.37 3.01
CA PRO A 20 -7.91 10.68 1.57
C PRO A 20 -7.12 11.96 1.28
N GLN A 21 -7.17 12.92 2.22
CA GLN A 21 -6.37 14.14 2.20
C GLN A 21 -4.85 13.88 2.23
N THR A 22 -4.40 12.90 3.01
CA THR A 22 -2.98 12.54 3.15
C THR A 22 -2.50 11.76 1.92
N GLN A 23 -3.36 10.90 1.36
CA GLN A 23 -3.08 10.19 0.12
C GLN A 23 -2.90 11.15 -1.06
N ALA A 24 -3.80 12.14 -1.20
CA ALA A 24 -3.70 13.16 -2.25
C ALA A 24 -2.46 14.06 -2.09
N GLN A 25 -2.08 14.41 -0.85
CA GLN A 25 -0.84 15.15 -0.60
C GLN A 25 0.39 14.33 -0.99
N TYR A 26 0.41 13.04 -0.65
CA TYR A 26 1.51 12.17 -1.03
C TYR A 26 1.63 12.01 -2.54
N GLU A 27 0.51 11.78 -3.23
CA GLU A 27 0.53 11.61 -4.68
C GLU A 27 1.08 12.86 -5.38
N ARG A 28 0.73 14.06 -4.89
CA ARG A 28 1.35 15.31 -5.34
C ARG A 28 2.86 15.35 -5.09
N ILE A 29 3.33 14.95 -3.91
CA ILE A 29 4.76 14.91 -3.57
C ILE A 29 5.50 13.91 -4.46
N TRP A 30 4.94 12.72 -4.65
CA TRP A 30 5.55 11.68 -5.48
C TRP A 30 5.60 12.08 -6.95
N GLU A 31 4.55 12.75 -7.43
CA GLU A 31 4.55 13.31 -8.77
C GLU A 31 5.60 14.41 -8.93
N GLN A 32 5.77 15.28 -7.93
CA GLN A 32 6.86 16.27 -7.90
C GLN A 32 8.23 15.61 -7.90
N VAL A 33 8.46 14.54 -7.12
CA VAL A 33 9.73 13.79 -7.10
C VAL A 33 10.01 13.15 -8.46
N ARG A 34 9.01 12.52 -9.09
CA ARG A 34 9.16 11.95 -10.44
C ARG A 34 9.46 12.99 -11.50
N ARG A 35 8.74 14.12 -11.49
CA ARG A 35 9.00 15.24 -12.40
C ARG A 35 10.40 15.81 -12.16
N GLY A 36 10.78 16.03 -10.90
CA GLY A 36 12.10 16.47 -10.48
C GLY A 36 13.21 15.57 -11.00
N LYS A 37 13.07 14.24 -10.83
CA LYS A 37 14.01 13.24 -11.36
C LYS A 37 14.21 13.34 -12.87
N ARG A 38 13.11 13.51 -13.64
CA ARG A 38 13.20 13.66 -15.10
C ARG A 38 13.91 14.96 -15.50
N VAL A 39 13.55 16.08 -14.88
CA VAL A 39 14.19 17.38 -15.14
C VAL A 39 15.68 17.32 -14.76
N LEU A 40 16.02 16.70 -13.63
CA LEU A 40 17.39 16.55 -13.16
C LEU A 40 18.20 15.62 -14.08
N ALA A 41 17.61 14.54 -14.61
CA ALA A 41 18.25 13.66 -15.59
C ALA A 41 18.55 14.39 -16.91
N ILE A 42 17.59 15.17 -17.42
CA ILE A 42 17.78 15.96 -18.65
C ILE A 42 18.83 17.06 -18.40
N GLY A 43 18.70 17.80 -17.30
CA GLY A 43 19.61 18.89 -16.94
C GLY A 43 21.04 18.41 -16.70
N SER A 44 21.23 17.29 -16.01
CA SER A 44 22.56 16.70 -15.79
C SER A 44 23.19 16.23 -17.10
N GLY A 45 22.42 15.67 -18.04
CA GLY A 45 22.91 15.33 -19.38
C GLY A 45 23.40 16.55 -20.16
N LEU A 46 22.65 17.66 -20.11
CA LEU A 46 23.04 18.91 -20.77
C LEU A 46 24.28 19.54 -20.13
N VAL A 47 24.36 19.56 -18.79
CA VAL A 47 25.53 20.09 -18.06
C VAL A 47 26.75 19.23 -18.34
N PHE A 48 26.62 17.91 -18.37
CA PHE A 48 27.69 16.98 -18.72
C PHE A 48 28.23 17.25 -20.13
N LEU A 49 27.34 17.42 -21.11
CA LEU A 49 27.71 17.73 -22.49
C LEU A 49 28.41 19.09 -22.61
N ALA A 50 27.90 20.11 -21.92
CA ALA A 50 28.51 21.45 -21.90
C ALA A 50 29.91 21.43 -21.26
N LEU A 51 30.08 20.70 -20.15
CA LEU A 51 31.37 20.51 -19.49
C LEU A 51 32.37 19.80 -20.41
N LEU A 52 31.96 18.73 -21.09
CA LEU A 52 32.80 18.03 -22.07
C LEU A 52 33.30 18.99 -23.16
N VAL A 53 32.39 19.74 -23.79
CA VAL A 53 32.76 20.72 -24.83
C VAL A 53 33.70 21.78 -24.30
N ALA A 54 33.47 22.26 -23.08
CA ALA A 54 34.28 23.31 -22.47
C ALA A 54 35.67 22.80 -22.03
N THR A 55 35.79 21.55 -21.58
CA THR A 55 37.07 20.88 -21.34
C THR A 55 37.84 20.64 -22.62
N PHE A 56 37.20 20.19 -23.71
CA PHE A 56 37.87 20.04 -25.02
C PHE A 56 38.38 21.36 -25.60
N ARG A 57 37.80 22.49 -25.21
CA ARG A 57 38.21 23.83 -25.64
C ARG A 57 39.20 24.49 -24.66
N ASP A 58 39.63 23.78 -23.62
CA ASP A 58 40.51 24.28 -22.54
C ASP A 58 39.97 25.55 -21.83
N VAL A 59 38.65 25.76 -21.84
CA VAL A 59 38.01 26.97 -21.28
C VAL A 59 37.81 26.86 -19.77
N VAL A 60 37.81 25.64 -19.22
CA VAL A 60 37.37 25.41 -17.83
C VAL A 60 38.33 24.49 -17.10
N GLY A 61 38.75 24.93 -15.91
CA GLY A 61 39.66 24.18 -15.05
C GLY A 61 39.00 22.98 -14.35
N TRP A 62 39.85 22.15 -13.75
CA TRP A 62 39.51 20.94 -12.97
C TRP A 62 38.35 21.12 -11.97
N THR A 63 38.23 22.29 -11.35
CA THR A 63 37.20 22.59 -10.34
C THR A 63 35.77 22.51 -10.89
N SER A 64 35.57 22.61 -12.21
CA SER A 64 34.25 22.47 -12.83
C SER A 64 33.68 21.05 -12.79
N TRP A 65 34.54 20.04 -12.65
CA TRP A 65 34.09 18.66 -12.44
C TRP A 65 33.37 18.47 -11.10
N LEU A 66 33.58 19.37 -10.12
CA LEU A 66 32.81 19.37 -8.87
C LEU A 66 31.31 19.60 -9.11
N ILE A 67 30.93 20.32 -10.17
CA ILE A 67 29.52 20.50 -10.57
C ILE A 67 28.91 19.15 -10.96
N LEU A 68 29.69 18.33 -11.65
CA LEU A 68 29.29 17.00 -12.12
C LEU A 68 29.15 16.03 -10.94
N VAL A 69 30.06 16.10 -9.97
CA VAL A 69 29.96 15.36 -8.70
C VAL A 69 28.72 15.78 -7.91
N ALA A 70 28.47 17.09 -7.78
CA ALA A 70 27.27 17.59 -7.08
C ALA A 70 25.97 17.13 -7.76
N LEU A 71 25.92 17.13 -9.10
CA LEU A 71 24.79 16.59 -9.86
C LEU A 71 24.60 15.09 -9.66
N LEU A 72 25.68 14.30 -9.62
CA LEU A 72 25.61 12.87 -9.32
C LEU A 72 25.07 12.61 -7.91
N VAL A 73 25.51 13.36 -6.92
CA VAL A 73 25.00 13.28 -5.54
C VAL A 73 23.51 13.61 -5.49
N LEU A 74 23.08 14.68 -6.17
CA LEU A 74 21.65 15.05 -6.26
C LEU A 74 20.82 13.97 -6.97
N CYS A 75 21.31 13.41 -8.08
CA CYS A 75 20.70 12.26 -8.75
C CYS A 75 20.54 11.08 -7.81
N GLY A 76 21.58 10.74 -7.05
CA GLY A 76 21.58 9.67 -6.06
C GLY A 76 20.53 9.89 -4.97
N LEU A 77 20.46 11.10 -4.40
CA LEU A 77 19.47 11.46 -3.39
C LEU A 77 18.03 11.34 -3.92
N PHE A 78 17.77 11.85 -5.11
CA PHE A 78 16.45 11.71 -5.75
C PHE A 78 16.10 10.26 -6.03
N HIS A 79 17.07 9.45 -6.45
CA HIS A 79 16.86 8.03 -6.68
C HIS A 79 16.53 7.29 -5.38
N VAL A 80 17.27 7.55 -4.30
CA VAL A 80 16.99 6.96 -2.98
C VAL A 80 15.62 7.40 -2.46
N ALA A 81 15.25 8.67 -2.64
CA ALA A 81 13.93 9.17 -2.26
C ALA A 81 12.81 8.47 -3.04
N ASP A 82 12.98 8.33 -4.37
CA ASP A 82 12.04 7.64 -5.26
C ASP A 82 11.86 6.16 -4.87
N VAL A 83 12.97 5.45 -4.59
CA VAL A 83 12.94 4.06 -4.14
C VAL A 83 12.30 3.92 -2.76
N ARG A 84 12.60 4.82 -1.82
CA ARG A 84 11.96 4.81 -0.50
C ARG A 84 10.46 5.07 -0.60
N MET A 85 10.04 6.01 -1.43
CA MET A 85 8.63 6.31 -1.68
C MET A 85 7.90 5.15 -2.38
N ALA A 86 8.58 4.46 -3.29
CA ALA A 86 8.03 3.28 -3.95
C ALA A 86 7.87 2.08 -2.99
N ASN A 87 8.85 1.87 -2.11
CA ASN A 87 8.88 0.71 -1.19
C ASN A 87 8.16 0.97 0.14
N ARG A 88 7.88 2.23 0.49
CA ARG A 88 7.17 2.62 1.71
C ARG A 88 6.27 3.81 1.40
N PRO A 89 5.15 3.60 0.69
CA PRO A 89 4.15 4.64 0.58
C PRO A 89 3.69 5.05 1.98
N PRO A 90 3.41 6.34 2.21
CA PRO A 90 2.98 6.82 3.51
C PRO A 90 1.65 6.21 3.88
N GLY A 91 1.52 5.96 5.18
CA GLY A 91 0.42 5.19 5.74
C GLY A 91 0.57 3.69 5.56
N THR A 92 1.74 3.20 5.13
CA THR A 92 2.10 1.81 5.38
C THR A 92 2.37 1.59 6.87
N VAL A 93 1.77 0.54 7.41
CA VAL A 93 2.02 0.04 8.76
C VAL A 93 2.95 -1.17 8.62
N GLU A 94 3.98 -1.20 9.44
CA GLU A 94 4.86 -2.37 9.54
C GLU A 94 4.15 -3.42 10.39
N VAL A 95 3.92 -4.60 9.81
CA VAL A 95 3.20 -5.71 10.43
C VAL A 95 4.10 -6.95 10.49
N PRO A 96 3.89 -7.87 11.46
CA PRO A 96 4.60 -9.14 11.54
C PRO A 96 4.39 -9.97 10.28
N GLU A 97 5.44 -10.67 9.81
CA GLU A 97 5.39 -11.47 8.56
C GLU A 97 4.30 -12.55 8.60
N ASP A 98 4.01 -13.12 9.78
CA ASP A 98 2.97 -14.14 9.99
C ASP A 98 1.55 -13.60 9.76
N LEU A 99 1.32 -12.30 9.94
CA LEU A 99 -0.01 -11.68 9.79
C LEU A 99 -0.22 -11.01 8.43
N VAL A 100 0.79 -11.00 7.57
CA VAL A 100 0.74 -10.32 6.28
C VAL A 100 -0.36 -10.88 5.39
N ASP A 101 -0.37 -12.20 5.22
CA ASP A 101 -1.32 -12.89 4.35
C ASP A 101 -2.76 -12.71 4.85
N ASP A 102 -2.97 -12.74 6.16
CA ASP A 102 -4.28 -12.51 6.78
C ASP A 102 -4.78 -11.09 6.50
N ILE A 103 -3.96 -10.07 6.77
CA ILE A 103 -4.35 -8.66 6.58
C ILE A 103 -4.56 -8.36 5.08
N VAL A 104 -3.72 -8.90 4.20
CA VAL A 104 -3.92 -8.77 2.75
C VAL A 104 -5.22 -9.45 2.33
N GLY A 105 -5.51 -10.65 2.84
CA GLY A 105 -6.77 -11.36 2.58
C GLY A 105 -8.01 -10.59 3.07
N MET A 106 -7.94 -9.90 4.21
CA MET A 106 -9.00 -9.01 4.68
C MET A 106 -9.20 -7.81 3.74
N GLN A 107 -8.11 -7.20 3.27
CA GLN A 107 -8.17 -6.09 2.30
C GLN A 107 -8.78 -6.52 0.96
N GLU A 108 -8.41 -7.69 0.46
CA GLU A 108 -9.00 -8.26 -0.76
C GLU A 108 -10.48 -8.55 -0.59
N THR A 109 -10.87 -9.13 0.56
CA THR A 109 -12.28 -9.36 0.88
C THR A 109 -13.08 -8.06 0.90
N ARG A 110 -12.53 -7.00 1.51
CA ARG A 110 -13.15 -5.66 1.47
C ARG A 110 -13.31 -5.14 0.05
N ASP A 111 -12.25 -5.23 -0.76
CA ASP A 111 -12.28 -4.74 -2.13
C ASP A 111 -13.31 -5.50 -2.98
N ASP A 112 -13.43 -6.81 -2.79
CA ASP A 112 -14.47 -7.64 -3.44
C ASP A 112 -15.87 -7.20 -3.03
N ILE A 113 -16.10 -6.95 -1.72
CA ILE A 113 -17.39 -6.46 -1.23
C ILE A 113 -17.72 -5.09 -1.82
N ILE A 114 -16.75 -4.17 -1.91
CA ILE A 114 -16.97 -2.85 -2.52
C ILE A 114 -17.29 -2.99 -4.02
N ALA A 115 -16.58 -3.88 -4.72
CA ALA A 115 -16.74 -4.06 -6.16
C ALA A 115 -18.07 -4.71 -6.54
N PHE A 116 -18.53 -5.70 -5.76
CA PHE A 116 -19.67 -6.55 -6.13
C PHE A 116 -20.88 -6.44 -5.18
N GLY A 117 -20.71 -5.83 -4.01
CA GLY A 117 -21.77 -5.73 -3.00
C GLY A 117 -22.92 -4.82 -3.43
N GLY A 118 -22.63 -3.77 -4.21
CA GLY A 118 -23.67 -2.84 -4.70
C GLY A 118 -24.64 -3.45 -5.71
N GLU A 119 -24.30 -4.59 -6.31
CA GLU A 119 -25.19 -5.36 -7.19
C GLU A 119 -26.11 -6.32 -6.42
N ARG A 120 -25.76 -6.62 -5.16
CA ARG A 120 -26.41 -7.67 -4.35
C ARG A 120 -27.17 -7.15 -3.13
N LEU A 121 -26.77 -5.99 -2.60
CA LEU A 121 -27.36 -5.37 -1.42
C LEU A 121 -28.13 -4.11 -1.80
N ASP A 122 -29.09 -3.72 -0.96
CA ASP A 122 -29.69 -2.40 -1.09
C ASP A 122 -28.68 -1.29 -0.76
N SER A 123 -28.96 -0.05 -1.16
CA SER A 123 -27.99 1.05 -1.01
C SER A 123 -27.64 1.38 0.46
N ALA A 124 -28.55 1.14 1.40
CA ALA A 124 -28.34 1.49 2.81
C ALA A 124 -27.60 0.37 3.56
N GLU A 125 -27.93 -0.87 3.26
CA GLU A 125 -27.25 -2.08 3.70
C GLU A 125 -25.83 -2.17 3.13
N PHE A 126 -25.66 -1.85 1.84
CA PHE A 126 -24.34 -1.78 1.21
C PHE A 126 -23.43 -0.79 1.92
N GLU A 127 -23.91 0.43 2.20
CA GLU A 127 -23.12 1.44 2.92
C GLU A 127 -22.75 0.98 4.32
N GLN A 128 -23.68 0.35 5.06
CA GLN A 128 -23.40 -0.20 6.39
C GLN A 128 -22.35 -1.31 6.36
N VAL A 129 -22.48 -2.26 5.43
CA VAL A 129 -21.54 -3.39 5.28
C VAL A 129 -20.16 -2.87 4.88
N VAL A 130 -20.08 -1.97 3.89
CA VAL A 130 -18.80 -1.40 3.44
C VAL A 130 -18.11 -0.63 4.56
N ASN A 131 -18.84 0.17 5.34
CA ASN A 131 -18.28 0.89 6.48
C ASN A 131 -17.78 -0.08 7.56
N ALA A 132 -18.59 -1.07 7.95
CA ALA A 132 -18.21 -2.06 8.96
C ALA A 132 -16.97 -2.88 8.57
N VAL A 133 -16.91 -3.32 7.31
CA VAL A 133 -15.77 -4.08 6.77
C VAL A 133 -14.53 -3.19 6.67
N SER A 134 -14.68 -1.94 6.23
CA SER A 134 -13.56 -0.98 6.15
C SER A 134 -12.99 -0.65 7.53
N ASP A 135 -13.85 -0.46 8.53
CA ASP A 135 -13.46 -0.22 9.92
C ASP A 135 -12.76 -1.46 10.52
N SER A 136 -13.27 -2.66 10.24
CA SER A 136 -12.66 -3.92 10.69
C SER A 136 -11.25 -4.12 10.10
N VAL A 137 -11.07 -3.83 8.81
CA VAL A 137 -9.75 -3.88 8.16
C VAL A 137 -8.81 -2.85 8.78
N ALA A 138 -9.26 -1.60 8.94
CA ALA A 138 -8.44 -0.54 9.52
C ALA A 138 -7.97 -0.90 10.94
N ALA A 139 -8.90 -1.33 11.80
CA ALA A 139 -8.60 -1.75 13.16
C ALA A 139 -7.67 -2.96 13.21
N SER A 140 -7.72 -3.86 12.21
CA SER A 140 -6.85 -5.04 12.14
C SER A 140 -5.44 -4.69 11.69
N VAL A 141 -5.28 -3.73 10.76
CA VAL A 141 -3.96 -3.19 10.39
C VAL A 141 -3.30 -2.50 11.58
N ASP A 142 -4.06 -1.67 12.32
CA ASP A 142 -3.54 -0.99 13.51
C ASP A 142 -3.16 -2.00 14.61
N ALA A 143 -4.01 -3.00 14.85
CA ALA A 143 -3.71 -4.09 15.78
C ALA A 143 -2.46 -4.88 15.37
N ALA A 144 -2.28 -5.17 14.08
CA ALA A 144 -1.09 -5.87 13.59
C ALA A 144 0.19 -5.04 13.79
N GLY A 145 0.12 -3.72 13.58
CA GLY A 145 1.23 -2.83 13.94
C GLY A 145 1.55 -2.84 15.44
N GLU A 146 0.52 -2.94 16.27
CA GLU A 146 0.67 -3.06 17.72
C GLU A 146 1.24 -4.42 18.15
N VAL A 147 0.91 -5.53 17.46
CA VAL A 147 1.53 -6.85 17.68
C VAL A 147 3.05 -6.72 17.51
N LEU A 148 3.52 -6.15 16.40
CA LEU A 148 4.95 -6.00 16.15
C LEU A 148 5.63 -5.10 17.20
N ALA A 149 4.96 -4.05 17.66
CA ALA A 149 5.46 -3.20 18.74
C ALA A 149 5.56 -3.95 20.08
N CYS A 150 4.59 -4.81 20.39
CA CYS A 150 4.59 -5.65 21.58
C CYS A 150 5.70 -6.71 21.52
N GLU A 151 5.91 -7.35 20.37
CA GLU A 151 6.99 -8.33 20.18
C GLU A 151 8.37 -7.69 20.34
N ARG A 152 8.56 -6.49 19.80
CA ARG A 152 9.80 -5.72 19.95
C ARG A 152 10.07 -5.30 21.40
N THR A 153 9.03 -5.08 22.20
CA THR A 153 9.16 -4.73 23.62
C THR A 153 9.11 -5.93 24.57
N GLY A 154 8.84 -7.14 24.04
CA GLY A 154 8.79 -8.40 24.80
C GLY A 154 7.46 -8.68 25.51
N ASP A 155 6.40 -7.91 25.24
CA ASP A 155 5.06 -8.15 25.79
C ASP A 155 4.27 -9.16 24.94
N LEU A 156 4.67 -10.43 25.05
CA LEU A 156 4.08 -11.51 24.23
C LEU A 156 2.60 -11.78 24.55
N ARG A 157 2.16 -11.55 25.79
CA ARG A 157 0.75 -11.76 26.16
C ARG A 157 -0.18 -10.80 25.43
N ARG A 158 0.21 -9.54 25.33
CA ARG A 158 -0.54 -8.54 24.57
C ARG A 158 -0.49 -8.83 23.07
N ALA A 159 0.67 -9.23 22.55
CA ALA A 159 0.82 -9.64 21.15
C ALA A 159 -0.13 -10.80 20.79
N ASP A 160 -0.21 -11.84 21.63
CA ASP A 160 -1.09 -12.99 21.40
C ASP A 160 -2.58 -12.62 21.46
N ALA A 161 -2.96 -11.74 22.40
CA ALA A 161 -4.33 -11.26 22.50
C ALA A 161 -4.76 -10.47 21.25
N LEU A 162 -3.87 -9.61 20.73
CA LEU A 162 -4.10 -8.84 19.51
C LEU A 162 -4.17 -9.75 18.28
N ARG A 163 -3.31 -10.78 18.19
CA ARG A 163 -3.40 -11.80 17.12
C ARG A 163 -4.75 -12.52 17.11
N ALA A 164 -5.22 -12.95 18.29
CA ALA A 164 -6.51 -13.63 18.41
C ALA A 164 -7.68 -12.72 17.99
N ASP A 165 -7.61 -11.42 18.31
CA ASP A 165 -8.60 -10.44 17.90
C ASP A 165 -8.60 -10.25 16.37
N ILE A 166 -7.43 -10.16 15.73
CA ILE A 166 -7.30 -10.10 14.26
C ILE A 166 -7.91 -11.34 13.61
N HIS A 167 -7.60 -12.54 14.11
CA HIS A 167 -8.16 -13.79 13.57
C HIS A 167 -9.69 -13.87 13.75
N THR A 168 -10.21 -13.33 14.85
CA THR A 168 -11.67 -13.25 15.07
C THR A 168 -12.32 -12.36 14.02
N ARG A 169 -11.72 -11.19 13.72
CA ARG A 169 -12.22 -10.28 12.68
C ARG A 169 -12.11 -10.86 11.27
N LEU A 170 -11.01 -11.57 10.98
CA LEU A 170 -10.84 -12.30 9.73
C LEU A 170 -11.97 -13.33 9.55
N GLY A 171 -12.28 -14.11 10.59
CA GLY A 171 -13.39 -15.07 10.57
C GLY A 171 -14.76 -14.41 10.33
N GLN A 172 -15.02 -13.27 10.98
CA GLN A 172 -16.24 -12.50 10.76
C GLN A 172 -16.34 -11.96 9.32
N MET A 173 -15.24 -11.47 8.76
CA MET A 173 -15.21 -10.98 7.38
C MET A 173 -15.39 -12.10 6.36
N ALA A 174 -14.79 -13.28 6.60
CA ALA A 174 -15.00 -14.44 5.76
C ALA A 174 -16.48 -14.89 5.76
N GLU A 175 -17.15 -14.80 6.91
CA GLU A 175 -18.57 -15.10 7.01
C GLU A 175 -19.45 -14.12 6.24
N VAL A 176 -19.16 -12.81 6.34
CA VAL A 176 -19.84 -11.77 5.55
C VAL A 176 -19.66 -12.04 4.06
N ARG A 177 -18.44 -12.35 3.62
CA ARG A 177 -18.16 -12.70 2.22
C ARG A 177 -18.96 -13.93 1.80
N ARG A 178 -18.95 -15.00 2.59
CA ARG A 178 -19.69 -16.23 2.30
C ARG A 178 -21.18 -15.96 2.11
N HIS A 179 -21.80 -15.19 3.01
CA HIS A 179 -23.20 -14.82 2.89
C HIS A 179 -23.48 -13.97 1.63
N LEU A 180 -22.56 -13.08 1.25
CA LEU A 180 -22.71 -12.22 0.07
C LEU A 180 -22.51 -12.95 -1.26
N PHE A 181 -21.62 -13.94 -1.30
CA PHE A 181 -21.17 -14.54 -2.56
C PHE A 181 -21.64 -15.99 -2.76
N ASP A 182 -21.85 -16.77 -1.69
CA ASP A 182 -22.21 -18.18 -1.79
C ASP A 182 -23.72 -18.43 -1.64
N ASP A 183 -24.43 -17.69 -0.78
CA ASP A 183 -25.89 -17.86 -0.62
C ASP A 183 -26.70 -17.34 -1.84
N GLY A 184 -26.07 -16.54 -2.70
CA GLY A 184 -26.64 -16.11 -4.00
C GLY A 184 -26.53 -17.17 -5.11
N ALA A 185 -25.76 -18.25 -4.92
CA ALA A 185 -25.68 -19.35 -5.88
C ALA A 185 -26.85 -20.34 -5.75
N TYR A 186 -27.53 -20.37 -4.60
CA TYR A 186 -28.60 -21.34 -4.33
C TYR A 186 -29.94 -20.98 -4.99
N THR A 187 -30.13 -19.74 -5.44
CA THR A 187 -31.36 -19.27 -6.09
C THR A 187 -31.37 -19.43 -7.62
N ALA A 188 -30.20 -19.65 -8.24
CA ALA A 188 -30.12 -19.89 -9.69
C ALA A 188 -30.55 -21.33 -10.08
N ASP A 189 -30.19 -22.33 -9.27
CA ASP A 189 -30.58 -23.73 -9.53
C ASP A 189 -32.01 -24.07 -9.07
N SER A 190 -32.54 -23.36 -8.07
CA SER A 190 -33.90 -23.61 -7.56
C SER A 190 -35.01 -22.97 -8.39
N GLN A 191 -34.71 -22.04 -9.32
CA GLN A 191 -35.67 -21.57 -10.33
C GLN A 191 -35.68 -22.41 -11.61
N GLN A 192 -34.69 -23.26 -11.86
CA GLN A 192 -34.66 -24.13 -13.04
C GLN A 192 -35.30 -25.51 -12.80
N GLN A 193 -35.71 -25.81 -11.56
CA GLN A 193 -36.32 -27.08 -11.17
C GLN A 193 -37.80 -26.97 -10.74
N ALA A 194 -38.43 -25.81 -10.95
CA ALA A 194 -39.82 -25.53 -10.60
C ALA A 194 -40.73 -25.28 -11.82
N ASP A 195 -40.40 -25.84 -12.99
CA ASP A 195 -41.37 -25.96 -14.08
C ASP A 195 -41.33 -27.32 -14.77
N PRO A 196 -42.04 -28.32 -14.22
CA PRO A 196 -42.57 -29.42 -15.01
C PRO A 196 -44.09 -29.28 -15.07
N SER A 197 -44.64 -28.68 -16.13
CA SER A 197 -45.82 -29.14 -16.91
C SER A 197 -46.32 -28.07 -17.88
#